data_AF-A0A4V1F674-F1
#
_entry.id   AF-A0A4V1F674-F1
#
_cell.length_a   1.000
_cell.length_b   1.000
_cell.length_c   1.000
_cell.angle_alpha   90.00
_cell.angle_beta   90.00
_cell.angle_gamma   90.00
#
_symmetry.space_group_name_H-M   'P 1'
#
loop_
_entity.id
_entity.type
_entity.pdbx_description
1 polymer ?
#
loop_
_entity_poly.entity_id
_entity_poly.type
_entity_poly.pdbx_seq_one_letter_code
_entity_poly.pdbx_strand_id
1 'polypeptide(L)'
;MSGVDPSTIRAAVAAAQDAPPAELPPYPTDTGPQVRDLAKGLRGLLFGHLDQPQAFRSHDQFYAPLAQAILNRLHGWVIDPESKQWKRMEE
;
A
#
# COMPACT_ATOMS: atom_id res chain seq x y z
N MET A 1 -18.27 21.36 -21.01
CA MET A 1 -18.38 20.74 -19.67
C MET A 1 -19.30 19.54 -19.82
N SER A 2 -18.74 18.34 -20.04
CA SER A 2 -19.56 17.13 -20.17
C SER A 2 -19.95 16.66 -18.78
N GLY A 3 -21.23 16.79 -18.44
CA GLY A 3 -21.79 16.19 -17.22
C GLY A 3 -21.78 14.68 -17.36
N VAL A 4 -21.27 13.98 -16.34
CA VAL A 4 -21.32 12.52 -16.29
C VAL A 4 -22.79 12.11 -16.20
N ASP A 5 -23.23 11.27 -17.14
CA ASP A 5 -24.61 10.84 -17.24
C ASP A 5 -24.96 9.93 -16.03
N PRO A 6 -26.07 10.16 -15.33
CA PRO A 6 -26.47 9.37 -14.17
C PRO A 6 -26.68 7.87 -14.50
N SER A 7 -26.95 7.54 -15.76
CA SER A 7 -27.03 6.14 -16.23
C SER A 7 -25.67 5.45 -16.20
N THR A 8 -24.58 6.16 -16.53
CA THR A 8 -23.21 5.64 -16.48
C THR A 8 -22.78 5.37 -15.04
N ILE A 9 -23.17 6.22 -14.09
CA ILE A 9 -22.87 6.01 -12.67
C ILE A 9 -23.59 4.75 -12.16
N ARG A 10 -24.88 4.56 -12.50
CA ARG A 10 -25.62 3.35 -12.11
C ARG A 10 -25.01 2.08 -12.71
N ALA A 11 -24.60 2.12 -13.97
CA ALA A 11 -23.96 0.98 -14.62
C ALA A 11 -22.61 0.64 -13.96
N ALA A 12 -21.79 1.64 -13.62
CA ALA A 12 -20.53 1.44 -12.92
C ALA A 12 -20.73 0.87 -11.49
N VAL A 13 -21.74 1.33 -10.77
CA VAL A 13 -22.08 0.81 -9.43
C VAL A 13 -22.58 -0.63 -9.51
N ALA A 14 -23.44 -0.96 -10.48
CA ALA A 14 -23.90 -2.33 -10.68
C ALA A 14 -22.73 -3.27 -11.05
N ALA A 15 -21.83 -2.83 -11.94
CA ALA A 15 -20.63 -3.58 -12.30
C ALA A 15 -19.67 -3.78 -11.11
N ALA A 16 -19.54 -2.78 -10.23
CA ALA A 16 -18.75 -2.90 -9.00
C ALA A 16 -19.39 -3.82 -7.96
N GLN A 17 -20.73 -3.93 -7.93
CA GLN A 17 -21.46 -4.83 -7.03
C GLN A 17 -21.39 -6.30 -7.46
N ASP A 18 -21.28 -6.56 -8.76
CA ASP A 18 -21.14 -7.91 -9.32
C ASP A 18 -19.68 -8.40 -9.41
N ALA A 19 -18.72 -7.52 -9.11
CA ALA A 19 -17.32 -7.91 -9.08
C ALA A 19 -17.03 -8.83 -7.87
N PRO A 20 -16.33 -9.96 -8.07
CA PRO A 20 -15.92 -10.79 -6.95
C PRO A 20 -15.09 -9.95 -5.96
N PRO A 21 -15.24 -10.19 -4.64
CA PRO A 21 -14.55 -9.40 -3.62
C PRO A 21 -13.05 -9.48 -3.88
N ALA A 22 -12.41 -8.32 -4.04
CA ALA A 22 -10.98 -8.24 -4.24
C ALA A 22 -10.27 -8.95 -3.07
N GLU A 23 -9.48 -9.98 -3.38
CA GLU A 23 -8.67 -10.65 -2.37
C GLU A 23 -7.68 -9.62 -1.80
N LEU A 24 -7.69 -9.46 -0.48
CA LEU A 24 -6.83 -8.50 0.21
C LEU A 24 -5.53 -9.19 0.63
N PRO A 25 -4.39 -8.47 0.60
CA PRO A 25 -3.15 -9.00 1.11
C PRO A 25 -3.20 -9.12 2.65
N PRO A 26 -2.29 -9.89 3.27
CA PRO A 26 -2.23 -10.04 4.73
C PRO A 26 -2.01 -8.73 5.49
N TYR A 27 -1.32 -7.77 4.88
CA TYR A 27 -1.10 -6.43 5.43
C TYR A 27 -1.76 -5.37 4.52
N PRO A 28 -3.09 -5.18 4.60
CA PRO A 28 -3.83 -4.31 3.69
C PRO A 28 -3.61 -2.82 3.98
N THR A 29 -3.14 -2.47 5.18
CA THR A 29 -2.83 -1.09 5.59
C THR A 29 -1.42 -0.98 6.16
N ASP A 30 -0.90 0.25 6.17
CA ASP A 30 0.41 0.58 6.74
C ASP A 30 0.39 0.87 8.26
N THR A 31 -0.80 0.84 8.86
CA THR A 31 -1.04 1.14 10.28
C THR A 31 -0.99 -0.09 11.20
N GLY A 32 -0.83 -1.28 10.63
CA GLY A 32 -0.74 -2.53 11.39
C GLY A 32 0.44 -2.53 12.38
N PRO A 33 0.33 -3.23 13.53
CA PRO A 33 1.41 -3.27 14.52
C PRO A 33 2.71 -3.83 13.92
N GLN A 34 2.64 -4.93 13.16
CA GLN A 34 3.80 -5.55 12.52
C GLN A 34 4.45 -4.64 11.46
N VAL A 35 3.63 -3.90 10.70
CA VAL A 35 4.13 -2.90 9.75
C VAL A 35 4.86 -1.78 10.47
N ARG A 36 4.31 -1.28 11.58
CA ARG A 36 4.93 -0.23 12.40
C ARG A 36 6.23 -0.67 13.03
N ASP A 37 6.30 -1.90 13.54
CA ASP A 37 7.52 -2.45 14.13
C ASP A 37 8.63 -2.58 13.09
N LEU A 38 8.31 -3.10 11.90
CA LEU A 38 9.27 -3.15 10.79
C LEU A 38 9.66 -1.76 10.31
N ALA A 39 8.72 -0.83 10.18
CA ALA A 39 9.00 0.55 9.78
C ALA A 39 9.97 1.25 10.77
N LYS A 40 9.79 1.03 12.07
CA LYS A 40 10.72 1.51 13.11
C LYS A 40 12.09 0.86 12.96
N GLY A 41 12.16 -0.44 12.68
CA GLY A 41 13.39 -1.15 12.40
C GLY A 41 14.14 -0.59 11.18
N LEU A 42 13.42 -0.37 10.07
CA LEU A 42 13.98 0.21 8.83
C LEU A 42 14.54 1.62 9.09
N ARG A 43 13.80 2.44 9.84
CA ARG A 43 14.27 3.77 10.27
C ARG A 43 15.56 3.67 11.09
N GLY A 44 15.63 2.72 12.03
CA GLY A 44 16.81 2.50 12.85
C GLY A 44 18.02 2.00 12.06
N LEU A 45 17.80 1.14 11.07
CA LEU A 45 18.85 0.63 10.17
C LEU A 45 19.43 1.73 9.27
N LEU A 46 18.57 2.59 8.71
CA LEU A 46 18.98 3.62 7.77
C LEU A 46 19.72 4.80 8.42
N PHE A 47 19.39 5.13 9.68
CA PHE A 47 19.95 6.31 10.34
C PHE A 47 20.82 6.01 11.56
N GLY A 48 20.85 4.77 12.06
CA GLY A 48 21.65 4.41 13.24
C GLY A 48 21.46 5.34 14.44
N HIS A 49 22.38 5.27 15.41
CA HIS A 49 22.52 6.23 16.53
C HIS A 49 23.21 7.53 16.08
N LEU A 50 23.09 7.94 14.81
CA LEU A 50 23.80 9.12 14.32
C LEU A 50 22.98 10.38 14.63
N ASP A 51 23.54 11.23 15.49
CA ASP A 51 23.19 12.65 15.68
C ASP A 51 23.46 13.47 14.40
N GLN A 52 22.89 13.08 13.25
CA GLN A 52 22.96 13.88 12.04
C GLN A 52 21.61 14.48 11.63
N PRO A 53 21.60 15.75 11.19
CA PRO A 53 20.42 16.56 11.15
C PRO A 53 19.70 16.44 9.79
N GLN A 54 18.42 16.08 9.84
CA GLN A 54 17.31 16.57 8.99
C GLN A 54 17.39 16.51 7.45
N ALA A 55 18.51 16.14 6.81
CA ALA A 55 18.65 16.18 5.35
C ALA A 55 17.87 15.05 4.65
N PHE A 56 17.75 13.90 5.31
CA PHE A 56 16.78 12.87 4.98
C PHE A 56 15.72 12.83 6.07
N ARG A 57 14.87 13.87 6.14
CA ARG A 57 13.48 13.63 6.55
C ARG A 57 12.83 12.82 5.43
N SER A 58 13.25 11.57 5.24
CA SER A 58 12.37 10.56 4.69
C SER A 58 11.14 10.70 5.57
N HIS A 59 10.07 11.26 5.03
CA HIS A 59 8.87 11.55 5.79
C HIS A 59 8.57 10.30 6.61
N ASP A 60 8.21 10.42 7.89
CA ASP A 60 7.85 9.24 8.70
C ASP A 60 6.81 8.35 7.97
N GLN A 61 6.06 8.97 7.05
CA GLN A 61 5.13 8.38 6.09
C GLN A 61 5.75 7.49 4.99
N PHE A 62 7.08 7.41 4.82
CA PHE A 62 7.72 6.56 3.80
C PHE A 62 7.97 5.14 4.31
N TYR A 63 8.33 5.02 5.59
CA TYR A 63 8.73 3.74 6.15
C TYR A 63 7.57 2.78 6.35
N ALA A 64 6.38 3.29 6.67
CA ALA A 64 5.20 2.45 6.87
C ALA A 64 4.72 1.80 5.55
N PRO A 65 4.56 2.53 4.43
CA PRO A 65 4.26 1.92 3.13
C PRO A 65 5.35 0.96 2.64
N LEU A 66 6.63 1.30 2.87
CA LEU A 66 7.74 0.40 2.51
C LEU A 66 7.69 -0.91 3.32
N ALA A 67 7.49 -0.81 4.63
CA ALA A 67 7.34 -1.98 5.49
C ALA A 67 6.12 -2.84 5.09
N GLN A 68 5.00 -2.20 4.76
CA GLN A 68 3.82 -2.88 4.23
C GLN A 68 4.15 -3.66 2.95
N ALA A 69 4.85 -3.02 2.01
CA ALA A 69 5.25 -3.67 0.76
C ALA A 69 6.20 -4.85 0.96
N ILE A 70 7.20 -4.71 1.86
CA ILE A 70 8.11 -5.80 2.20
C ILE A 70 7.34 -6.98 2.79
N LEU A 71 6.48 -6.73 3.77
CA LEU A 71 5.71 -7.79 4.43
C LEU A 71 4.78 -8.49 3.44
N ASN A 72 4.03 -7.74 2.64
CA ASN A 72 3.16 -8.33 1.61
C ASN A 72 3.96 -9.13 0.57
N ARG A 73 5.12 -8.64 0.15
CA ARG A 73 6.00 -9.36 -0.79
C ARG A 73 6.45 -10.72 -0.24
N LEU A 74 6.74 -10.81 1.06
CA LEU A 74 7.07 -12.09 1.71
C LEU A 74 5.92 -13.11 1.67
N HIS A 75 4.68 -12.64 1.51
CA HIS A 75 3.49 -13.48 1.34
C HIS A 75 3.06 -13.64 -0.13
N GLY A 76 3.94 -13.28 -1.07
CA GLY A 76 3.66 -13.41 -2.50
C GLY A 76 2.69 -12.36 -3.02
N TRP A 77 2.69 -11.14 -2.45
CA TRP A 77 1.86 -10.03 -2.92
C TRP A 77 2.70 -8.86 -3.43
N VAL A 78 2.23 -8.20 -4.47
CA VAL A 78 2.84 -6.98 -5.05
C VAL A 78 1.80 -5.94 -5.40
N ILE A 79 2.24 -4.68 -5.46
CA ILE A 79 1.45 -3.61 -6.07
C ILE A 79 1.68 -3.66 -7.58
N ASP A 80 0.62 -3.86 -8.33
CA ASP A 80 0.62 -3.71 -9.77
C ASP A 80 0.84 -2.22 -10.14
N PRO A 81 1.83 -1.90 -10.99
CA PRO A 81 2.17 -0.52 -11.29
C PRO A 81 1.12 0.20 -12.14
N GLU A 82 0.28 -0.51 -12.89
CA GLU A 82 -0.78 0.07 -13.72
C GLU A 82 -2.06 0.27 -12.91
N SER A 83 -2.55 -0.78 -12.26
CA SER A 83 -3.82 -0.71 -11.51
C SER A 83 -3.67 -0.07 -10.13
N LYS A 84 -2.45 0.04 -9.60
CA LYS A 84 -2.15 0.47 -8.22
C LYS A 84 -2.85 -0.37 -7.15
N GLN A 85 -3.26 -1.60 -7.50
CA GLN A 85 -3.89 -2.55 -6.61
C GLN A 85 -2.90 -3.64 -6.20
N TRP A 86 -3.20 -4.31 -5.08
CA TRP A 86 -2.48 -5.51 -4.68
C TRP A 86 -2.85 -6.69 -5.58
N LYS A 87 -1.85 -7.43 -6.04
CA LYS A 87 -1.99 -8.67 -6.82
C LYS A 87 -1.11 -9.76 -6.22
N ARG A 88 -1.57 -11.01 -6.28
CA ARG A 88 -0.71 -12.18 -6.04
C ARG A 88 0.41 -12.23 -7.09
N MET A 89 1.62 -12.56 -6.64
CA MET A 89 2.69 -12.99 -7.54
C MET A 89 2.26 -14.31 -8.18
N GLU A 90 2.26 -14.34 -9.50
CA GLU A 90 2.21 -15.61 -10.23
C GLU A 90 3.59 -16.28 -10.04
N GLU A 91 3.60 -17.59 -9.72
CA GLU A 91 4.82 -18.40 -9.53
C GLU A 91 5.69 -18.44 -10.78
#